data_AF-A0A8H4Y8W2-F1
#
_entry.id   AF-A0A8H4Y8W2-F1
#
_cell.length_a   1.000
_cell.length_b   1.000
_cell.length_c   1.000
_cell.angle_alpha   90.00
_cell.angle_beta   90.00
_cell.angle_gamma   90.00
#
_symmetry.space_group_name_H-M   'P 1'
#
loop_
_entity.id
_entity.type
_entity.pdbx_description
1 polymer ?
#
loop_
_entity_poly.entity_id
_entity_poly.type
_entity_poly.pdbx_seq_one_letter_code
_entity_poly.pdbx_strand_id
1 'polypeptide(L)'
;MTLEAAKAFQTLAPNGETFNFVYISGEGATTQPGMFSAIFARVKGETELGLAEIRRQNPLFHAMSVRLGGVDASAHDAIKAYIPPKPLAARAIELLFPVLRTLVPTIMTPTEPLGHFLTELAMGKHKNELVAGPGITKIEEFPILQNSAFRRMWGI
;
A
#
# COMPACT_ATOMS: atom_id res chain seq x y z
N MET A 1 5.76 -11.35 -9.82
CA MET A 1 5.15 -12.07 -8.68
C MET A 1 3.76 -11.55 -8.34
N THR A 2 3.58 -10.26 -8.00
CA THR A 2 2.25 -9.71 -7.64
C THR A 2 1.19 -9.87 -8.73
N LEU A 3 1.51 -9.53 -9.99
CA LEU A 3 0.54 -9.65 -11.09
C LEU A 3 0.11 -11.10 -11.33
N GLU A 4 1.02 -12.06 -11.19
CA GLU A 4 0.69 -13.48 -11.32
C GLU A 4 -0.21 -13.96 -10.16
N ALA A 5 0.04 -13.49 -8.93
CA ALA A 5 -0.85 -13.76 -7.79
C ALA A 5 -2.24 -13.16 -8.03
N ALA A 6 -2.33 -11.93 -8.54
CA ALA A 6 -3.60 -11.30 -8.88
C ALA A 6 -4.36 -12.08 -9.97
N LYS A 7 -3.66 -12.52 -11.03
CA LYS A 7 -4.24 -13.36 -12.09
C LYS A 7 -4.77 -14.70 -11.59
N ALA A 8 -4.13 -15.30 -10.58
CA ALA A 8 -4.61 -16.52 -9.95
C ALA A 8 -5.83 -16.22 -9.06
N PHE A 9 -5.73 -15.22 -8.19
CA PHE A 9 -6.73 -14.94 -7.16
C PHE A 9 -8.01 -14.29 -7.70
N GLN A 10 -8.00 -13.69 -8.88
CA GLN A 10 -9.22 -13.16 -9.51
C GLN A 10 -10.28 -14.24 -9.79
N THR A 11 -9.90 -15.52 -9.74
CA THR A 11 -10.80 -16.67 -9.88
C THR A 11 -11.44 -17.12 -8.55
N LEU A 12 -10.99 -16.56 -7.42
CA LEU A 12 -11.42 -16.97 -6.07
C LEU A 12 -12.65 -16.22 -5.57
N ALA A 13 -13.21 -15.30 -6.36
CA ALA A 13 -14.44 -14.58 -6.01
C ALA A 13 -15.59 -15.58 -5.77
N PRO A 14 -16.06 -15.77 -4.53
CA PRO A 14 -17.05 -16.79 -4.22
C PRO A 14 -18.44 -16.33 -4.67
N ASN A 15 -19.18 -17.18 -5.39
CA ASN A 15 -20.63 -17.04 -5.64
C ASN A 15 -21.15 -15.63 -5.99
N GLY A 16 -20.42 -14.88 -6.83
CA GLY A 16 -20.82 -13.53 -7.26
C GLY A 16 -20.44 -12.40 -6.30
N GLU A 17 -19.74 -12.68 -5.21
CA GLU A 17 -19.14 -11.69 -4.33
C GLU A 17 -17.81 -11.16 -4.88
N THR A 18 -17.33 -10.06 -4.31
CA THR A 18 -16.08 -9.42 -4.72
C THR A 18 -14.89 -10.01 -3.98
N PHE A 19 -13.79 -10.31 -4.68
CA PHE A 19 -12.51 -10.63 -4.05
C PHE A 19 -11.66 -9.36 -3.90
N ASN A 20 -11.35 -8.92 -2.68
CA ASN A 20 -10.51 -7.72 -2.47
C ASN A 20 -9.02 -8.10 -2.47
N PHE A 21 -8.23 -7.43 -3.30
CA PHE A 21 -6.79 -7.64 -3.40
C PHE A 21 -6.05 -6.35 -3.04
N VAL A 22 -5.34 -6.36 -1.91
CA VAL A 22 -4.62 -5.18 -1.41
C VAL A 22 -3.15 -5.30 -1.78
N TYR A 23 -2.65 -4.39 -2.62
CA TYR A 23 -1.25 -4.30 -2.97
C TYR A 23 -0.53 -3.27 -2.08
N ILE A 24 0.55 -3.71 -1.44
CA ILE A 24 1.41 -2.84 -0.65
C ILE A 24 2.49 -2.22 -1.56
N SER A 25 2.32 -0.94 -1.85
CA SER A 25 3.20 -0.10 -2.64
C SER A 25 4.05 0.81 -1.72
N GLY A 26 4.76 1.76 -2.32
CA GLY A 26 5.59 2.72 -1.58
C GLY A 26 5.33 4.15 -2.02
N GLU A 27 5.42 5.08 -1.09
CA GLU A 27 5.44 6.51 -1.37
C GLU A 27 6.61 6.81 -2.32
N GLY A 28 6.35 7.61 -3.35
CA GLY A 28 7.28 7.82 -4.45
C GLY A 28 7.14 6.84 -5.62
N ALA A 29 6.28 5.82 -5.56
CA ALA A 29 5.90 5.04 -6.75
C ALA A 29 5.28 5.93 -7.84
N THR A 30 5.55 5.62 -9.11
CA THR A 30 5.07 6.41 -10.25
C THR A 30 4.62 5.54 -11.42
N THR A 31 3.44 5.83 -11.95
CA THR A 31 2.90 5.22 -13.17
C THR A 31 3.43 5.89 -14.44
N GLN A 32 4.21 6.97 -14.29
CA GLN A 32 4.86 7.71 -15.37
C GLN A 32 6.35 7.83 -15.07
N PRO A 33 7.13 6.73 -15.19
CA PRO A 33 8.55 6.75 -14.90
C PRO A 33 9.31 7.58 -15.95
N GLY A 34 10.25 8.40 -15.48
CA GLY A 34 11.22 9.13 -16.31
C GLY A 34 12.63 8.56 -16.16
N MET A 35 13.59 9.16 -16.87
CA MET A 35 15.01 8.75 -16.84
C MET A 35 15.62 8.77 -15.43
N PHE A 36 15.13 9.65 -14.55
CA PHE A 36 15.62 9.82 -13.18
C PHE A 36 14.74 9.13 -12.11
N SER A 37 13.73 8.36 -12.52
CA SER A 37 12.90 7.63 -11.57
C SER A 37 13.70 6.50 -10.92
N ALA A 38 13.63 6.39 -9.59
CA ALA A 38 14.20 5.27 -8.88
C ALA A 38 13.60 3.94 -9.39
N ILE A 39 14.41 2.89 -9.47
CA ILE A 39 13.96 1.58 -9.99
C ILE A 39 12.74 1.07 -9.23
N PHE A 40 12.73 1.21 -7.89
CA PHE A 40 11.58 0.78 -7.08
C PHE A 40 10.31 1.55 -7.47
N ALA A 41 10.42 2.86 -7.72
CA ALA A 41 9.29 3.72 -8.02
C ALA A 41 8.62 3.29 -9.34
N ARG A 42 9.45 2.98 -10.34
CA ARG A 42 9.02 2.43 -11.63
C ARG A 42 8.35 1.07 -11.47
N VAL A 43 9.02 0.10 -10.84
CA VAL A 43 8.49 -1.27 -10.70
C VAL A 43 7.16 -1.30 -9.94
N LYS A 44 7.06 -0.52 -8.85
CA LYS A 44 5.82 -0.41 -8.07
C LYS A 44 4.69 0.22 -8.90
N GLY A 45 4.96 1.28 -9.66
CA GLY A 45 3.94 1.92 -10.50
C GLY A 45 3.53 1.09 -11.72
N GLU A 46 4.46 0.37 -12.35
CA GLU A 46 4.13 -0.61 -13.41
C GLU A 46 3.25 -1.74 -12.86
N THR A 47 3.46 -2.15 -11.61
CA THR A 47 2.59 -3.13 -10.94
C THR A 47 1.20 -2.57 -10.70
N GLU A 48 1.08 -1.30 -10.27
CA GLU A 48 -0.21 -0.62 -10.10
C GLU A 48 -1.00 -0.54 -11.41
N LEU A 49 -0.33 -0.21 -12.52
CA LEU A 49 -0.94 -0.22 -13.86
C LEU A 49 -1.45 -1.63 -14.24
N GLY A 50 -0.64 -2.66 -14.01
CA GLY A 50 -1.05 -4.05 -14.29
C GLY A 50 -2.23 -4.52 -13.44
N LEU A 51 -2.28 -4.12 -12.16
CA LEU A 51 -3.41 -4.44 -11.28
C LEU A 51 -4.68 -3.69 -11.67
N ALA A 52 -4.56 -2.42 -12.10
CA ALA A 52 -5.67 -1.66 -12.63
C ALA A 52 -6.28 -2.34 -13.87
N GLU A 53 -5.43 -2.83 -14.77
CA GLU A 53 -5.85 -3.56 -15.97
C GLU A 53 -6.57 -4.88 -15.62
N ILE A 54 -6.05 -5.67 -14.66
CA ILE A 54 -6.71 -6.91 -14.22
C ILE A 54 -8.10 -6.60 -13.64
N ARG A 55 -8.20 -5.57 -12.79
CA ARG A 55 -9.49 -5.12 -12.22
C ARG A 55 -10.46 -4.67 -13.30
N ARG A 56 -9.98 -3.95 -14.33
CA ARG A 56 -10.80 -3.51 -15.46
C ARG A 56 -11.41 -4.70 -16.22
N GLN A 57 -10.64 -5.77 -16.38
CA GLN A 57 -11.09 -7.00 -17.06
C GLN A 57 -12.04 -7.84 -16.20
N ASN A 58 -11.93 -7.78 -14.87
CA ASN A 58 -12.78 -8.53 -13.94
C ASN A 58 -13.34 -7.61 -12.84
N PRO A 59 -14.56 -7.08 -13.01
CA PRO A 59 -15.18 -6.19 -12.02
C PRO A 59 -15.38 -6.81 -10.63
N LEU A 60 -15.42 -8.14 -10.50
CA LEU A 60 -15.52 -8.82 -9.20
C LEU A 60 -14.16 -8.87 -8.47
N PHE A 61 -13.06 -8.60 -9.16
CA PHE A 61 -11.73 -8.55 -8.57
C PHE A 61 -11.37 -7.13 -8.15
N HIS A 62 -11.64 -6.83 -6.87
CA HIS A 62 -11.45 -5.51 -6.28
C HIS A 62 -9.99 -5.28 -5.86
N ALA A 63 -9.10 -5.09 -6.84
CA ALA A 63 -7.72 -4.68 -6.57
C ALA A 63 -7.62 -3.22 -6.11
N MET A 64 -6.66 -2.93 -5.23
CA MET A 64 -6.31 -1.59 -4.75
C MET A 64 -4.82 -1.50 -4.36
N SER A 65 -4.25 -0.30 -4.32
CA SER A 65 -2.86 -0.03 -3.89
C SER A 65 -2.81 0.88 -2.68
N VAL A 66 -1.93 0.59 -1.72
CA VAL A 66 -1.60 1.48 -0.60
C VAL A 66 -0.11 1.80 -0.63
N ARG A 67 0.24 3.06 -0.84
CA ARG A 67 1.61 3.59 -0.88
C ARG A 67 2.03 4.01 0.51
N LEU A 68 2.97 3.26 1.08
CA LEU A 68 3.45 3.49 2.45
C LEU A 68 4.65 4.43 2.46
N GLY A 69 4.77 5.24 3.51
CA GLY A 69 5.95 6.05 3.77
C GLY A 69 7.04 5.25 4.51
N GLY A 70 7.70 5.88 5.48
CA GLY A 70 8.66 5.22 6.36
C GLY A 70 7.98 4.24 7.31
N VAL A 71 8.07 2.94 7.03
CA VAL A 71 7.43 1.88 7.84
C VAL A 71 8.13 1.75 9.19
N ASP A 72 7.40 2.08 10.26
CA ASP A 72 7.91 2.11 11.64
C ASP A 72 7.34 0.95 12.46
N ALA A 73 8.23 0.03 12.84
CA ALA A 73 7.92 -1.10 13.70
C ALA A 73 8.38 -0.90 15.15
N SER A 74 8.93 0.27 15.52
CA SER A 74 9.57 0.44 16.82
C SER A 74 8.61 0.22 17.99
N ALA A 75 7.34 0.58 17.82
CA ALA A 75 6.28 0.48 18.83
C ALA A 75 5.42 -0.80 18.70
N HIS A 76 5.75 -1.72 17.80
CA HIS A 76 4.93 -2.92 17.55
C HIS A 76 5.68 -4.19 17.98
N ASP A 77 5.65 -4.49 19.29
CA ASP A 77 6.44 -5.57 19.90
C ASP A 77 6.11 -6.95 19.32
N ALA A 78 4.84 -7.21 19.01
CA ALA A 78 4.36 -8.50 18.51
C ALA A 78 5.06 -8.95 17.22
N ILE A 79 5.53 -8.02 16.38
CA ILE A 79 6.16 -8.36 15.10
C ILE A 79 7.70 -8.36 15.14
N LYS A 80 8.32 -7.86 16.21
CA LYS A 80 9.79 -7.63 16.25
C LYS A 80 10.60 -8.89 15.95
N ALA A 81 10.16 -10.04 16.46
CA ALA A 81 10.82 -11.33 16.25
C ALA A 81 10.79 -11.80 14.78
N TYR A 82 9.87 -11.28 13.97
CA TYR A 82 9.69 -11.66 12.56
C TYR A 82 10.36 -10.68 11.59
N ILE A 83 10.94 -9.58 12.08
CA ILE A 83 11.62 -8.59 11.24
C ILE A 83 13.04 -9.11 10.96
N PRO A 84 13.40 -9.36 9.68
CA PRO A 84 14.72 -9.82 9.34
C PRO A 84 15.78 -8.76 9.65
N PRO A 85 17.03 -9.17 9.92
CA PRO A 85 18.12 -8.22 10.11
C PRO A 85 18.29 -7.35 8.86
N LYS A 86 18.19 -6.04 9.04
CA LYS A 86 18.29 -5.06 7.95
C LYS A 86 19.76 -4.75 7.60
N PRO A 87 20.07 -4.47 6.33
CA PRO A 87 21.40 -3.98 5.92
C PRO A 87 21.78 -2.70 6.68
N LEU A 88 23.09 -2.46 6.86
CA LEU A 88 23.60 -1.29 7.58
C LEU A 88 23.06 0.03 7.05
N ALA A 89 22.97 0.19 5.72
CA ALA A 89 22.41 1.38 5.10
C ALA A 89 20.95 1.64 5.50
N ALA A 90 20.12 0.59 5.58
CA ALA A 90 18.73 0.71 6.02
C ALA A 90 18.64 1.05 7.53
N ARG A 91 19.50 0.44 8.35
CA ARG A 91 19.61 0.77 9.78
C ARG A 91 20.04 2.22 10.01
N ALA A 92 20.92 2.76 9.17
CA ALA A 92 21.37 4.14 9.27
C ALA A 92 20.23 5.13 8.99
N ILE A 93 19.37 4.84 8.01
CA ILE A 93 18.17 5.65 7.72
C ILE A 93 17.20 5.62 8.91
N GLU A 94 17.05 4.47 9.57
CA GLU A 94 16.17 4.32 10.73
C GLU A 94 16.61 5.14 11.95
N LEU A 95 17.87 5.56 12.04
CA LEU A 95 18.32 6.51 13.07
C LEU A 95 17.62 7.87 12.95
N LEU A 96 17.10 8.21 11.76
CA LEU A 96 16.34 9.44 11.54
C LEU A 96 14.87 9.29 11.98
N PHE A 97 14.36 8.07 12.17
CA PHE A 97 12.94 7.83 12.42
C PHE A 97 12.40 8.51 13.69
N PRO A 98 13.11 8.57 14.84
CA PRO A 98 12.63 9.31 16.01
C PRO A 98 12.38 10.80 15.74
N VAL A 99 13.24 11.41 14.91
CA VAL A 99 13.12 12.81 14.50
C VAL A 99 12.00 12.98 13.49
N LEU A 100 11.94 12.10 12.48
CA LEU A 100 10.88 12.14 11.46
C LEU A 100 9.50 11.90 12.07
N ARG A 101 9.38 10.99 13.04
CA ARG A 101 8.13 10.71 13.75
C ARG A 101 7.61 11.91 14.53
N THR A 102 8.51 12.72 15.10
CA THR A 102 8.12 13.89 15.91
C THR A 102 7.88 15.12 15.05
N LEU A 103 8.72 15.38 14.04
CA LEU A 103 8.65 16.61 13.24
C LEU A 103 7.75 16.49 12.01
N VAL A 104 7.65 15.30 11.42
CA VAL A 104 6.84 15.08 10.21
C VAL A 104 6.14 13.71 10.29
N PRO A 105 5.19 13.53 11.23
CA PRO A 105 4.54 12.24 11.47
C PRO A 105 3.83 11.70 10.21
N THR A 106 3.43 12.58 9.30
CA THR A 106 2.73 12.25 8.05
C THR A 106 3.55 11.42 7.07
N ILE A 107 4.89 11.39 7.20
CA ILE A 107 5.75 10.56 6.35
C ILE A 107 5.95 9.15 6.94
N MET A 108 5.69 8.96 8.23
CA MET A 108 5.88 7.67 8.90
C MET A 108 4.59 6.84 8.87
N THR A 109 4.76 5.52 8.84
CA THR A 109 3.68 4.54 8.77
C THR A 109 3.84 3.53 9.91
N PRO A 110 3.12 3.71 11.03
CA PRO A 110 3.18 2.76 12.15
C PRO A 110 2.56 1.41 11.77
N THR A 111 3.30 0.32 12.01
CA THR A 111 2.94 -1.03 11.52
C THR A 111 1.70 -1.65 12.16
N GLU A 112 1.42 -1.39 13.44
CA GLU A 112 0.24 -1.95 14.13
C GLU A 112 -1.08 -1.42 13.53
N PRO A 113 -1.35 -0.10 13.50
CA PRO A 113 -2.55 0.42 12.86
C PRO A 113 -2.59 0.14 11.35
N LEU A 114 -1.43 0.11 10.68
CA LEU A 114 -1.35 -0.30 9.29
C LEU A 114 -1.84 -1.73 9.08
N GLY A 115 -1.43 -2.67 9.93
CA GLY A 115 -1.83 -4.07 9.83
C GLY A 115 -3.34 -4.25 9.95
N HIS A 116 -3.95 -3.55 10.90
CA HIS A 116 -5.41 -3.51 11.03
C HIS A 116 -6.06 -2.92 9.78
N PHE A 117 -5.64 -1.73 9.34
CA PHE A 117 -6.20 -1.06 8.17
C PHE A 117 -6.14 -1.92 6.90
N LEU A 118 -4.97 -2.51 6.59
CA LEU A 118 -4.80 -3.39 5.43
C LEU A 118 -5.70 -4.62 5.50
N THR A 119 -5.88 -5.19 6.71
CA THR A 119 -6.78 -6.32 6.93
C THR A 119 -8.23 -5.90 6.69
N GLU A 120 -8.65 -4.74 7.17
CA GLU A 120 -10.00 -4.23 6.95
C GLU A 120 -10.29 -3.90 5.49
N LEU A 121 -9.29 -3.40 4.75
CA LEU A 121 -9.38 -3.24 3.30
C LEU A 121 -9.58 -4.59 2.59
N ALA A 122 -8.83 -5.63 2.99
CA ALA A 122 -9.00 -6.98 2.44
C ALA A 122 -10.38 -7.58 2.78
N MET A 123 -10.92 -7.26 3.96
CA MET A 123 -12.30 -7.62 4.35
C MET A 123 -13.37 -6.78 3.65
N GLY A 124 -12.99 -5.70 2.95
CA GLY A 124 -13.92 -4.86 2.20
C GLY A 124 -14.72 -3.86 3.05
N LYS A 125 -14.27 -3.51 4.26
CA LYS A 125 -15.00 -2.61 5.17
C LYS A 125 -15.01 -1.14 4.71
N HIS A 126 -13.98 -0.70 3.99
CA HIS A 126 -13.75 0.72 3.63
C HIS A 126 -14.23 1.10 2.22
N LYS A 127 -15.02 0.24 1.54
CA LYS A 127 -15.35 0.40 0.10
C LYS A 127 -15.91 1.77 -0.26
N ASN A 128 -16.80 2.32 0.57
CA ASN A 128 -17.47 3.60 0.31
C ASN A 128 -16.55 4.82 0.52
N GLU A 129 -15.40 4.63 1.16
CA GLU A 129 -14.43 5.68 1.47
C GLU A 129 -13.32 5.76 0.41
N LEU A 130 -13.24 4.77 -0.50
CA LEU A 130 -12.25 4.70 -1.58
C LEU A 130 -12.62 5.57 -2.79
N VAL A 131 -13.00 6.81 -2.52
CA VAL A 131 -13.37 7.82 -3.52
C VAL A 131 -12.17 8.71 -3.81
N ALA A 132 -12.01 9.14 -5.06
CA ALA A 132 -10.94 10.06 -5.45
C ALA A 132 -11.01 11.36 -4.63
N GLY A 133 -9.89 11.79 -4.07
CA GLY A 133 -9.82 12.92 -3.14
C GLY A 133 -8.43 13.08 -2.53
N PRO A 134 -8.29 13.86 -1.43
CA PRO A 134 -6.99 14.09 -0.80
C PRO A 134 -6.27 12.77 -0.46
N GLY A 135 -5.13 12.52 -1.10
CA GLY A 135 -4.34 11.30 -0.88
C GLY A 135 -4.94 10.01 -1.46
N ILE A 136 -6.05 10.07 -2.21
CA ILE A 136 -6.61 8.92 -2.94
C ILE A 136 -6.75 9.30 -4.41
N THR A 137 -5.99 8.63 -5.27
CA THR A 137 -6.15 8.72 -6.72
C THR A 137 -6.77 7.44 -7.25
N LYS A 138 -7.33 7.48 -8.47
CA LYS A 138 -7.82 6.27 -9.14
C LYS A 138 -7.24 6.17 -10.55
N ILE A 139 -6.95 4.94 -10.96
CA ILE A 139 -6.80 4.57 -12.37
C ILE A 139 -8.09 3.87 -12.72
N GLU A 140 -9.01 4.59 -13.37
CA GLU A 140 -10.40 4.13 -13.56
C GLU A 140 -11.04 3.75 -12.20
N GLU A 141 -11.33 2.46 -11.98
CA GLU A 141 -11.88 1.94 -10.73
C GLU A 141 -10.86 1.45 -9.72
N PHE A 142 -9.57 1.44 -10.06
CA PHE A 142 -8.49 1.00 -9.17
C PHE A 142 -8.01 2.14 -8.26
N PRO A 143 -8.28 2.09 -6.94
CA PRO A 143 -7.86 3.14 -6.02
C PRO A 143 -6.40 2.96 -5.59
N ILE A 144 -5.69 4.08 -5.53
CA ILE A 144 -4.33 4.21 -5.03
C ILE A 144 -4.37 5.17 -3.84
N LEU A 145 -4.14 4.64 -2.65
CA LEU A 145 -4.12 5.38 -1.40
C LEU A 145 -2.67 5.76 -1.08
N GLN A 146 -2.43 7.04 -0.81
CA GLN A 146 -1.18 7.53 -0.24
C GLN A 146 -1.16 7.29 1.27
N ASN A 147 0.03 7.38 1.88
CA ASN A 147 0.17 7.24 3.34
C ASN A 147 -0.73 8.25 4.09
N SER A 148 -0.85 9.47 3.54
CA SER A 148 -1.71 10.52 4.08
C SER A 148 -3.19 10.14 4.13
N ALA A 149 -3.69 9.35 3.17
CA ALA A 149 -5.07 8.87 3.18
C ALA A 149 -5.28 7.78 4.23
N PHE A 150 -4.39 6.79 4.31
CA PHE A 150 -4.41 5.79 5.38
C PHE A 150 -4.47 6.47 6.76
N ARG A 151 -3.54 7.39 7.01
CA ARG A 151 -3.43 8.12 8.27
C ARG A 151 -4.72 8.85 8.63
N ARG A 152 -5.30 9.57 7.67
CA ARG A 152 -6.59 10.26 7.86
C ARG A 152 -7.73 9.29 8.16
N MET A 153 -7.85 8.20 7.39
CA MET A 153 -8.92 7.21 7.55
C MET A 153 -8.82 6.48 8.90
N TRP A 154 -7.61 6.28 9.39
CA TRP A 154 -7.36 5.63 10.68
C TRP A 154 -7.36 6.61 11.88
N GLY A 155 -7.36 7.93 11.62
CA GLY A 155 -7.37 8.97 12.65
C GLY A 155 -6.02 9.22 13.32
N ILE A 156 -4.90 9.09 12.59
CA ILE A 156 -3.52 9.24 13.11
C ILE A 156 -2.65 10.23 12.34
#